data_AF-A0A0F9S2L8-F1
#
_entry.id   AF-A0A0F9S2L8-F1
#
_cell.length_a   1.000
_cell.length_b   1.000
_cell.length_c   1.000
_cell.angle_alpha   90.00
_cell.angle_beta   90.00
_cell.angle_gamma   90.00
#
_symmetry.space_group_name_H-M   'P 1'
#
loop_
_entity.id
_entity.type
_entity.pdbx_description
1 polymer ?
#
loop_
_entity_poly.entity_id
_entity_poly.type
_entity_poly.pdbx_seq_one_letter_code
_entity_poly.pdbx_strand_id
1 'polypeptide(L)' 'MTHFDSESQKLNVFKTTLIKLLGSRVLIRMRKNTLFSGILKSIDEHVNIVVL' A
#
# COMPACT_ATOMS: atom_id res chain seq x y z
N MET A 1 9.51 27.10 -0.72
CA MET A 1 8.19 26.50 -0.46
C MET A 1 7.93 25.46 -1.55
N THR A 2 8.55 24.27 -1.48
CA THR A 2 8.54 23.28 -2.59
C THR A 2 8.66 21.81 -2.15
N HIS A 3 8.77 21.51 -0.85
CA HIS A 3 8.94 20.12 -0.40
C HIS A 3 7.63 19.31 -0.30
N PHE A 4 6.48 19.98 -0.20
CA PHE A 4 5.17 19.35 0.10
C PHE A 4 4.55 18.61 -1.10
N ASP A 5 4.83 19.07 -2.33
CA ASP A 5 4.25 18.49 -3.55
C ASP A 5 4.84 17.12 -3.91
N SER A 6 6.13 16.91 -3.62
CA SER A 6 6.82 15.67 -4.02
C SER A 6 6.39 14.45 -3.20
N GLU A 7 6.11 14.64 -1.90
CA GLU A 7 5.67 13.54 -1.03
C GLU A 7 4.22 13.15 -1.31
N SER A 8 3.38 14.15 -1.58
CA SER A 8 1.99 13.95 -1.98
C SER A 8 1.89 13.19 -3.31
N GLN A 9 2.74 13.51 -4.29
CA GLN A 9 2.82 12.77 -5.56
C GLN A 9 3.27 11.31 -5.36
N LYS A 10 4.30 11.08 -4.54
CA LYS A 10 4.77 9.71 -4.23
C LYS A 10 3.68 8.88 -3.58
N LEU A 11 2.93 9.46 -2.64
CA LEU A 11 1.82 8.77 -1.98
C LEU A 11 0.70 8.41 -2.97
N ASN A 12 0.37 9.29 -3.90
CA ASN A 12 -0.65 9.02 -4.91
C ASN A 12 -0.24 7.92 -5.90
N VAL A 13 1.02 7.91 -6.35
CA VAL A 13 1.56 6.84 -7.20
C VAL A 13 1.55 5.50 -6.45
N PHE A 14 1.93 5.51 -5.17
CA PHE A 14 1.91 4.33 -4.33
C PHE A 14 0.49 3.78 -4.15
N LYS A 15 -0.49 4.62 -3.80
CA LYS A 15 -1.90 4.24 -3.71
C LYS A 15 -2.43 3.64 -5.01
N THR A 16 -2.13 4.29 -6.14
CA THR A 16 -2.55 3.81 -7.47
C THR A 16 -1.95 2.43 -7.77
N THR A 17 -0.69 2.20 -7.39
CA THR A 17 -0.02 0.91 -7.58
C THR A 17 -0.70 -0.17 -6.74
N LEU A 18 -1.03 0.12 -5.48
CA LEU A 18 -1.67 -0.85 -4.61
C LEU A 18 -3.10 -1.20 -5.07
N ILE A 19 -3.86 -0.25 -5.60
CA ILE A 19 -5.19 -0.50 -6.17
C ILE A 19 -5.10 -1.49 -7.35
N LYS A 20 -4.04 -1.41 -8.16
CA LYS A 20 -3.81 -2.37 -9.27
C LYS A 20 -3.48 -3.79 -8.79
N LEU A 21 -3.06 -3.95 -7.54
CA LEU A 21 -2.71 -5.23 -6.93
C LEU A 21 -3.89 -5.91 -6.22
N LEU A 22 -5.07 -5.29 -6.19
CA LEU A 22 -6.28 -5.91 -5.64
C LEU A 22 -6.57 -7.25 -6.33
N GLY A 23 -6.93 -8.27 -5.53
CA GLY A 23 -7.16 -9.64 -5.99
C GLY A 23 -5.87 -10.45 -6.23
N SER A 24 -4.70 -9.83 -6.15
CA SER A 24 -3.40 -10.52 -6.32
C SER A 24 -2.86 -11.01 -4.97
N ARG A 25 -2.01 -12.04 -5.03
CA ARG A 25 -1.24 -12.51 -3.86
C ARG A 25 -0.11 -11.52 -3.58
N VAL A 26 -0.03 -11.07 -2.34
CA VAL A 26 1.00 -10.12 -1.88
C VAL A 26 1.79 -10.71 -0.72
N LEU A 27 3.02 -10.21 -0.57
CA LEU A 27 3.87 -10.45 0.59
C LEU A 27 4.16 -9.09 1.23
N ILE A 28 3.73 -8.91 2.47
CA ILE A 28 3.88 -7.65 3.20
C ILE A 28 4.84 -7.87 4.36
N ARG A 29 5.91 -7.08 4.39
CA ARG A 29 6.82 -7.00 5.53
C ARG A 29 6.39 -5.87 6.44
N MET A 30 5.91 -6.21 7.64
CA MET A 30 5.60 -5.24 8.67
C MET A 30 6.86 -4.83 9.43
N ARG A 31 6.72 -3.79 10.26
CA ARG A 31 7.75 -3.42 11.25
C ARG A 31 8.04 -4.62 12.15
N LYS A 32 9.30 -4.77 12.59
CA LYS A 32 9.82 -5.94 13.33
C LYS A 32 9.97 -7.23 12.48
N ASN A 33 10.07 -7.09 11.16
CA ASN A 33 10.38 -8.17 10.23
C ASN A 33 9.33 -9.30 10.19
N THR A 34 8.10 -9.02 10.64
CA THR A 34 6.97 -9.93 10.48
C THR A 34 6.53 -9.94 9.03
N LEU A 35 6.37 -11.13 8.45
CA LEU A 35 5.92 -11.32 7.08
C LEU A 35 4.47 -11.81 7.10
N PHE A 36 3.63 -11.17 6.29
CA PHE A 36 2.26 -11.58 6.05
C PHE A 36 2.10 -11.92 4.56
N SER A 37 1.44 -13.02 4.25
CA SER A 37 1.09 -13.39 2.88
C SER A 37 -0.39 -13.66 2.78
N GLY A 38 -1.01 -13.17 1.71
CA GLY A 38 -2.39 -13.45 1.39
C GLY A 38 -2.85 -12.67 0.17
N ILE A 39 -4.15 -12.72 -0.11
CA ILE A 39 -4.75 -11.99 -1.23
C ILE A 39 -5.12 -10.58 -0.75
N LEU A 40 -4.64 -9.55 -1.44
CA LEU A 40 -5.02 -8.17 -1.15
C LEU A 40 -6.48 -7.94 -1.57
N LYS A 41 -7.37 -7.67 -0.62
CA LYS A 41 -8.82 -7.54 -0.87
C LYS A 41 -9.30 -6.10 -0.98
N SER A 42 -8.79 -5.22 -0.13
CA SER A 42 -9.18 -3.81 -0.11
C SER A 42 -8.09 -2.93 0.47
N ILE A 43 -8.16 -1.64 0.13
CA ILE A 43 -7.33 -0.55 0.64
C ILE A 43 -8.19 0.67 0.89
N ASP A 44 -7.88 1.41 1.96
CA ASP A 44 -8.49 2.70 2.25
C ASP A 44 -7.55 3.90 1.98
N GLU A 45 -8.05 5.10 2.21
CA GLU A 45 -7.33 6.35 2.01
C GLU A 45 -6.13 6.55 2.95
N HIS A 46 -6.09 5.82 4.06
CA HIS A 46 -5.01 5.80 5.03
C HIS A 46 -4.01 4.65 4.78
N VAL A 47 -4.20 3.88 3.69
CA VAL A 47 -3.39 2.71 3.32
C VAL A 47 -3.51 1.56 4.34
N ASN A 48 -4.66 1.45 5.00
CA ASN A 48 -5.00 0.22 5.70
C ASN A 48 -5.37 -0.85 4.67
N ILE A 49 -4.82 -2.06 4.85
CA ILE A 49 -4.93 -3.17 3.91
C ILE A 49 -5.67 -4.34 4.56
N VAL A 50 -6.61 -4.94 3.83
CA VAL A 50 -7.22 -6.21 4.23
C VAL A 50 -6.61 -7.34 3.41
N VAL A 51 -6.05 -8.32 4.11
CA VAL A 51 -5.37 -9.48 3.52
C VAL A 51 -5.94 -10.75 4.13
N LEU A 52 -6.41 -11.66 3.28
CA LEU A 52 -7.00 -12.96 3.65
C LEU A 52 -6.17 -14.13 3.11
#